data_AF-A0A316P8R5-F1
#
_entry.id   AF-A0A316P8R5-F1
#
_cell.length_a   1.000
_cell.length_b   1.000
_cell.length_c   1.000
_cell.angle_alpha   90.00
_cell.angle_beta   90.00
_cell.angle_gamma   90.00
#
_symmetry.space_group_name_H-M   'P 1'
#
loop_
_entity.id
_entity.type
_entity.pdbx_description
1 polymer ?
#
loop_
_entity_poly.entity_id
_entity_poly.type
_entity_poly.pdbx_seq_one_letter_code
_entity_poly.pdbx_strand_id
1 'polypeptide(L)'
;MKKYIIAAAAALAIGMALSACAKEGEAIVPIIVEGEAEQQTASTPEVTPEAAPDAAAQVSKTQMVEGTGYTATLTEDTDGDGGLIYRLKASAGGNEEELMEYTAGAGDGISAEVYEIDDLFGFPAFCFELSYPMGSERTYYIYANGGILKAGEGFGFESAADGDYRDDLDGDGIEELICNCTYMADGVERVYVFRFRDGRVEEGELDKYEDIVSEEELDGAGQISQRYDPDLRAIVFTYYAEDGDKTLELKDYERFTFSAYEV
;
A
#
# COMPACT_ATOMS: atom_id res chain seq x y z
N MET A 1 -23.44 -36.29 -5.29
CA MET A 1 -22.46 -36.06 -6.39
C MET A 1 -22.74 -34.66 -6.89
N LYS A 2 -21.89 -33.64 -6.82
CA LYS A 2 -20.57 -33.37 -6.22
C LYS A 2 -20.71 -32.05 -5.44
N LYS A 3 -20.06 -31.91 -4.29
CA LYS A 3 -19.95 -30.63 -3.56
C LYS A 3 -18.73 -29.91 -4.12
N TYR A 4 -18.90 -28.70 -4.64
CA TYR A 4 -17.79 -27.81 -4.93
C TYR A 4 -17.76 -26.73 -3.85
N ILE A 5 -16.64 -26.69 -3.15
CA ILE A 5 -16.30 -25.70 -2.14
C ILE A 5 -15.82 -24.47 -2.92
N ILE A 6 -16.54 -23.35 -2.80
CA ILE A 6 -16.06 -22.05 -3.26
C ILE A 6 -14.87 -21.71 -2.37
N ALA A 7 -13.68 -21.71 -2.96
CA ALA A 7 -12.46 -21.34 -2.27
C ALA A 7 -12.38 -19.82 -2.22
N ALA A 8 -12.54 -19.28 -1.02
CA ALA A 8 -12.25 -17.90 -0.68
C ALA A 8 -10.74 -17.59 -0.76
N ALA A 9 -10.46 -16.30 -1.01
CA ALA A 9 -9.26 -15.57 -0.66
C ALA A 9 -7.92 -16.04 -1.26
N ALA A 10 -7.47 -15.36 -2.30
CA ALA A 10 -6.05 -15.15 -2.54
C ALA A 10 -5.72 -13.69 -2.17
N ALA A 11 -5.51 -13.45 -0.88
CA ALA A 11 -4.75 -12.30 -0.41
C ALA A 11 -3.34 -12.44 -0.99
N LEU A 12 -2.97 -11.60 -1.96
CA LEU A 12 -1.58 -11.47 -2.37
C LEU A 12 -0.90 -10.48 -1.42
N ALA A 13 -0.68 -10.94 -0.19
CA ALA A 13 0.30 -10.34 0.71
C ALA A 13 1.71 -10.65 0.17
N ILE A 14 2.26 -9.77 -0.67
CA ILE A 14 3.69 -9.73 -0.92
C ILE A 14 4.22 -8.54 -0.13
N GLY A 15 4.69 -8.81 1.09
CA GLY A 15 5.29 -7.74 1.90
C GLY A 15 5.56 -7.99 3.37
N MET A 16 5.36 -9.19 3.95
CA MET A 16 5.85 -9.45 5.32
C MET A 16 6.27 -10.91 5.50
N ALA A 17 7.58 -11.15 5.56
CA ALA A 17 8.26 -12.10 6.45
C ALA A 17 9.65 -12.48 5.90
N LEU A 18 10.71 -11.84 6.40
CA LEU A 18 12.04 -12.45 6.51
C LEU A 18 12.79 -11.80 7.69
N SER A 19 12.33 -12.07 8.91
CA SER A 19 13.15 -11.90 10.10
C SER A 19 12.86 -13.03 11.07
N ALA A 20 13.75 -14.03 11.08
CA ALA A 20 14.15 -14.83 12.25
C ALA A 20 14.73 -16.18 11.81
N CYS A 21 16.05 -16.28 11.74
CA CYS A 21 16.75 -17.50 12.11
C CYS A 21 18.24 -17.21 12.35
N ALA A 22 18.57 -16.70 13.53
CA ALA A 22 19.89 -16.85 14.11
C ALA A 22 19.72 -17.39 15.54
N LYS A 23 19.93 -18.69 15.70
CA LYS A 23 20.08 -19.33 17.02
C LYS A 23 21.55 -19.63 17.23
N GLU A 24 22.02 -19.21 18.40
CA GLU A 24 23.36 -19.37 18.95
C GLU A 24 23.83 -20.83 18.99
N GLY A 25 25.16 -21.02 18.98
CA GLY A 25 25.78 -22.33 19.12
C GLY A 25 27.31 -22.30 19.19
N GLU A 26 27.82 -21.87 20.34
CA GLU A 26 29.05 -22.36 21.03
C GLU A 26 30.47 -22.06 20.52
N ALA A 27 31.30 -21.84 21.53
CA ALA A 27 32.65 -21.31 21.54
C ALA A 27 33.74 -22.40 21.49
N ILE A 28 34.96 -22.03 21.07
CA ILE A 28 36.20 -22.69 21.51
C ILE A 28 37.28 -21.62 21.79
N VAL A 29 37.94 -21.81 22.95
CA VAL A 29 38.85 -20.97 23.76
C VAL A 29 40.33 -21.14 23.30
N PRO A 30 41.29 -20.25 23.67
CA PRO A 30 42.47 -19.90 22.88
C PRO A 30 43.72 -20.73 23.22
N ILE A 31 44.76 -20.61 22.38
CA ILE A 31 46.10 -21.11 22.68
C ILE A 31 47.11 -19.95 22.57
N ILE A 32 47.70 -19.62 23.71
CA ILE A 32 48.90 -18.79 23.86
C ILE A 32 50.12 -19.68 23.62
N VAL A 33 51.10 -19.21 22.85
CA VAL A 33 52.48 -19.67 22.93
C VAL A 33 53.40 -18.45 22.95
N GLU A 34 54.13 -18.29 24.06
CA GLU A 34 55.22 -17.34 24.23
C GLU A 34 56.48 -17.80 23.47
N GLY A 35 57.25 -16.84 22.94
CA GLY A 35 58.58 -17.06 22.38
C GLY A 35 59.36 -15.74 22.37
N GLU A 36 60.52 -15.75 23.03
CA GLU A 36 61.30 -14.59 23.50
C GLU A 36 62.13 -13.83 22.44
N ALA A 37 62.42 -12.57 22.80
CA ALA A 37 63.67 -11.81 22.69
C ALA A 37 64.26 -11.29 21.34
N GLU A 38 64.30 -9.94 21.30
CA GLU A 38 65.38 -9.02 20.86
C GLU A 38 65.88 -8.98 19.40
N GLN A 39 65.66 -7.84 18.72
CA GLN A 39 66.72 -6.82 18.51
C GLN A 39 66.20 -5.55 17.78
N GLN A 40 66.72 -4.41 18.21
CA GLN A 40 66.52 -3.07 17.67
C GLN A 40 66.93 -2.93 16.20
N THR A 41 66.19 -2.13 15.43
CA THR A 41 66.75 -0.95 14.73
C THR A 41 65.63 -0.08 14.13
N ALA A 42 65.77 1.23 14.32
CA ALA A 42 64.83 2.24 13.88
C ALA A 42 65.14 2.70 12.44
N SER A 43 64.12 2.84 11.60
CA SER A 43 64.12 3.84 10.52
C SER A 43 62.73 4.05 9.89
N THR A 44 62.26 5.30 10.01
CA THR A 44 61.24 6.02 9.19
C THR A 44 59.76 5.58 9.30
N PRO A 45 58.82 6.49 9.66
CA PRO A 45 57.40 6.22 9.47
C PRO A 45 57.06 6.44 7.99
N GLU A 46 56.80 5.34 7.30
CA GLU A 46 56.08 5.35 6.04
C GLU A 46 54.61 5.68 6.38
N VAL A 47 54.15 6.88 6.00
CA VAL A 47 52.74 7.26 6.13
C VAL A 47 51.99 6.52 5.04
N THR A 48 51.51 5.33 5.34
CA THR A 48 50.47 4.66 4.56
C THR A 48 49.19 5.49 4.77
N PRO A 49 48.56 6.05 3.72
CA PRO A 49 47.21 6.54 3.87
C PRO A 49 46.32 5.31 4.07
N GLU A 50 45.91 5.08 5.31
CA GLU A 50 44.76 4.23 5.62
C GLU A 50 43.55 4.94 5.02
N ALA A 51 43.25 4.62 3.76
CA ALA A 51 41.99 4.97 3.14
C ALA A 51 40.92 4.25 3.97
N ALA A 52 40.28 5.00 4.87
CA ALA A 52 38.97 4.63 5.37
C ALA A 52 38.12 4.26 4.14
N PRO A 53 37.40 3.12 4.12
CA PRO A 53 36.45 2.88 3.07
C PRO A 53 35.51 4.08 3.04
N ASP A 54 35.47 4.72 1.89
CA ASP A 54 34.55 5.81 1.57
C ASP A 54 33.16 5.31 1.93
N ALA A 55 32.63 5.77 3.07
CA ALA A 55 31.26 5.52 3.44
C ALA A 55 30.45 6.28 2.40
N ALA A 56 30.06 5.58 1.32
CA ALA A 56 29.15 6.09 0.33
C ALA A 56 28.01 6.74 1.10
N ALA A 57 27.92 8.08 1.04
CA ALA A 57 26.94 8.81 1.81
C ALA A 57 25.57 8.26 1.45
N GLN A 58 24.89 7.67 2.44
CA GLN A 58 23.51 7.23 2.30
C GLN A 58 22.70 8.45 1.88
N VAL A 59 22.26 8.47 0.62
CA VAL A 59 21.42 9.53 0.10
C VAL A 59 20.03 9.24 0.63
N SER A 60 19.61 10.00 1.66
CA SER A 60 18.24 9.97 2.14
C SER A 60 17.46 11.15 1.58
N LYS A 61 16.26 10.88 1.07
CA LYS A 61 15.30 11.90 0.65
C LYS A 61 14.12 11.86 1.61
N THR A 62 13.63 13.03 2.01
CA THR A 62 12.50 13.15 2.92
C THR A 62 11.43 14.06 2.33
N GLN A 63 10.19 13.60 2.36
CA GLN A 63 8.99 14.37 2.07
C GLN A 63 8.16 14.48 3.35
N MET A 64 7.57 15.65 3.58
CA MET A 64 6.80 15.91 4.79
C MET A 64 5.52 16.65 4.44
N VAL A 65 4.41 16.18 5.00
CA VAL A 65 3.08 16.78 4.91
C VAL A 65 2.64 17.16 6.32
N GLU A 66 2.21 18.40 6.51
CA GLU A 66 1.68 18.89 7.78
C GLU A 66 0.21 19.26 7.57
N GLY A 67 -0.68 18.54 8.25
CA GLY A 67 -2.11 18.83 8.25
C GLY A 67 -2.62 19.22 9.63
N THR A 68 -3.91 19.50 9.73
CA THR A 68 -4.51 19.88 11.01
C THR A 68 -4.47 18.70 12.00
N GLY A 69 -3.56 18.78 12.98
CA GLY A 69 -3.45 17.79 14.06
C GLY A 69 -2.50 16.63 13.78
N TYR A 70 -1.84 16.61 12.62
CA TYR A 70 -0.87 15.57 12.27
C TYR A 70 0.30 16.07 11.41
N THR A 71 1.36 15.26 11.39
CA THR A 71 2.47 15.35 10.42
C THR A 71 2.73 13.97 9.85
N ALA A 72 2.84 13.84 8.53
CA ALA A 72 3.26 12.62 7.86
C ALA A 72 4.64 12.83 7.22
N THR A 73 5.57 11.88 7.41
CA THR A 73 6.94 11.95 6.91
C THR A 73 7.25 10.68 6.14
N LEU A 74 7.57 10.82 4.86
CA LEU A 74 8.07 9.76 4.01
C LEU A 74 9.57 9.91 3.86
N THR A 75 10.32 8.88 4.24
CA THR A 75 11.77 8.80 4.02
C THR A 75 12.07 7.74 2.99
N GLU A 76 12.94 8.07 2.05
CA GLU A 76 13.55 7.18 1.06
C GLU A 76 15.02 7.03 1.42
N ASP A 77 15.45 5.80 1.67
CA ASP A 77 16.83 5.42 1.99
C ASP A 77 17.34 4.38 0.98
N THR A 78 18.67 4.23 0.85
CA THR A 78 19.26 3.10 0.12
C THR A 78 19.43 1.88 1.03
N ASP A 79 19.14 0.68 0.55
CA ASP A 79 19.32 -0.58 1.32
C ASP A 79 20.80 -1.04 1.44
N GLY A 80 21.72 -0.40 0.70
CA GLY A 80 23.14 -0.73 0.64
C GLY A 80 23.55 -1.57 -0.57
N ASP A 81 22.60 -2.26 -1.21
CA ASP A 81 22.79 -3.07 -2.43
C ASP A 81 22.29 -2.33 -3.69
N GLY A 82 21.85 -1.08 -3.54
CA GLY A 82 21.35 -0.22 -4.61
C GLY A 82 19.82 -0.26 -4.77
N GLY A 83 19.13 -1.00 -3.91
CA GLY A 83 17.69 -0.90 -3.71
C GLY A 83 17.32 0.31 -2.85
N LEU A 84 16.02 0.54 -2.73
CA LEU A 84 15.44 1.66 -1.97
C LEU A 84 14.54 1.13 -0.86
N ILE A 85 14.52 1.83 0.26
CA ILE A 85 13.61 1.58 1.38
C ILE A 85 12.78 2.84 1.60
N TYR A 86 11.47 2.70 1.48
CA TYR A 86 10.50 3.75 1.76
C TYR A 86 9.89 3.52 3.13
N ARG A 87 9.88 4.53 4.00
CA ARG A 87 9.26 4.48 5.32
C ARG A 87 8.32 5.65 5.50
N LEU A 88 7.05 5.35 5.76
CA LEU A 88 6.06 6.35 6.09
C LEU A 88 5.79 6.32 7.60
N LYS A 89 5.97 7.47 8.24
CA LYS A 89 5.61 7.69 9.64
C LYS A 89 4.60 8.80 9.75
N ALA A 90 3.70 8.71 10.71
CA ALA A 90 2.84 9.82 11.07
C ALA A 90 2.91 10.12 12.55
N SER A 91 2.81 11.40 12.87
CA SER A 91 2.74 11.91 14.23
C SER A 91 1.40 12.60 14.45
N ALA A 92 0.64 12.16 15.45
CA ALA A 92 -0.65 12.75 15.82
C ALA A 92 -0.90 12.57 17.33
N GLY A 93 -1.51 13.56 17.97
CA GLY A 93 -1.84 13.47 19.40
C GLY A 93 -0.64 13.28 20.35
N GLY A 94 0.58 13.61 19.90
CA GLY A 94 1.82 13.41 20.66
C GLY A 94 2.43 12.01 20.54
N ASN A 95 1.84 11.13 19.71
CA ASN A 95 2.40 9.82 19.37
C ASN A 95 2.96 9.86 17.95
N GLU A 96 4.02 9.10 17.70
CA GLU A 96 4.53 8.80 16.36
C GLU A 96 4.31 7.30 16.11
N GLU A 97 3.86 6.96 14.91
CA GLU A 97 3.67 5.59 14.45
C GLU A 97 4.27 5.40 13.06
N GLU A 98 4.78 4.20 12.80
CA GLU A 98 5.18 3.76 11.47
C GLU A 98 3.97 3.14 10.79
N LEU A 99 3.56 3.72 9.66
CA LEU A 99 2.39 3.30 8.91
C LEU A 99 2.73 2.29 7.83
N MET A 100 3.94 2.38 7.26
CA MET A 100 4.38 1.53 6.15
C MET A 100 5.91 1.50 6.05
N GLU A 101 6.45 0.33 5.70
CA GLU A 101 7.81 0.14 5.18
C GLU A 101 7.73 -0.67 3.88
N TYR A 102 8.41 -0.22 2.82
CA TYR A 102 8.49 -0.92 1.55
C TYR A 102 9.93 -0.94 1.02
N THR A 103 10.39 -2.10 0.61
CA THR A 103 11.74 -2.29 0.03
C THR A 103 11.62 -2.61 -1.46
N ALA A 104 12.16 -1.73 -2.29
CA ALA A 104 12.28 -1.90 -3.73
C ALA A 104 13.68 -2.42 -4.10
N GLY A 105 13.74 -3.39 -5.00
CA GLY A 105 14.99 -3.86 -5.57
C GLY A 105 15.65 -2.81 -6.46
N ALA A 106 16.97 -2.97 -6.64
CA ALA A 106 17.75 -2.09 -7.48
C ALA A 106 17.23 -2.08 -8.93
N GLY A 107 16.74 -0.93 -9.39
CA GLY A 107 16.26 -0.75 -10.76
C GLY A 107 14.80 -1.18 -11.00
N ASP A 108 14.02 -1.46 -9.96
CA ASP A 108 12.61 -1.85 -10.07
C ASP A 108 11.71 -0.72 -10.61
N GLY A 109 12.24 0.52 -10.67
CA GLY A 109 11.49 1.69 -11.16
C GLY A 109 10.35 2.10 -10.24
N ILE A 110 10.46 1.77 -8.95
CA ILE A 110 9.47 2.08 -7.92
C ILE A 110 9.77 3.45 -7.32
N SER A 111 8.74 4.26 -7.14
CA SER A 111 8.81 5.55 -6.44
C SER A 111 7.66 5.70 -5.46
N ALA A 112 7.87 6.46 -4.40
CA ALA A 112 6.84 6.73 -3.42
C ALA A 112 6.67 8.23 -3.15
N GLU A 113 5.43 8.65 -2.93
CA GLU A 113 5.06 10.02 -2.62
C GLU A 113 4.05 10.07 -1.47
N VAL A 114 4.09 11.18 -0.73
CA VAL A 114 3.09 11.51 0.28
C VAL A 114 2.64 12.94 0.06
N TYR A 115 1.33 13.16 0.02
CA TYR A 115 0.75 14.47 -0.25
C TYR A 115 -0.55 14.67 0.53
N GLU A 116 -0.81 15.92 0.91
CA GLU A 116 -2.09 16.32 1.49
C GLU A 116 -3.19 16.22 0.43
N ILE A 117 -4.39 15.84 0.87
CA ILE A 117 -5.60 15.86 0.06
C ILE A 117 -6.66 16.65 0.81
N ASP A 118 -7.71 17.08 0.10
CA ASP A 118 -8.86 17.73 0.75
C ASP A 118 -9.46 16.80 1.82
N ASP A 119 -10.21 17.37 2.77
CA ASP A 119 -10.83 16.62 3.87
C ASP A 119 -11.56 15.36 3.35
N LEU A 120 -11.26 14.20 3.93
CA LEU A 120 -11.91 12.93 3.60
C LEU A 120 -12.81 12.51 4.76
N PHE A 121 -14.08 12.20 4.45
CA PHE A 121 -15.13 11.95 5.45
C PHE A 121 -15.33 13.09 6.46
N GLY A 122 -14.95 14.32 6.07
CA GLY A 122 -14.96 15.49 6.95
C GLY A 122 -13.77 15.59 7.92
N PHE A 123 -12.70 14.82 7.70
CA PHE A 123 -11.47 14.86 8.48
C PHE A 123 -10.26 15.27 7.64
N PRO A 124 -9.27 15.96 8.24
CA PRO A 124 -7.99 16.21 7.60
C PRO A 124 -7.35 14.91 7.12
N ALA A 125 -6.80 14.89 5.90
CA ALA A 125 -6.40 13.66 5.24
C ALA A 125 -5.13 13.81 4.40
N PHE A 126 -4.44 12.69 4.19
CA PHE A 126 -3.32 12.59 3.27
C PHE A 126 -3.34 11.26 2.53
N CYS A 127 -2.68 11.22 1.39
CA CYS A 127 -2.49 10.02 0.59
C CYS A 127 -1.00 9.65 0.58
N PHE A 128 -0.74 8.35 0.70
CA PHE A 128 0.53 7.75 0.36
C PHE A 128 0.36 6.97 -0.94
N GLU A 129 1.19 7.25 -1.93
CA GLU A 129 1.15 6.59 -3.23
C GLU A 129 2.49 5.93 -3.53
N LEU A 130 2.44 4.62 -3.81
CA LEU A 130 3.56 3.82 -4.26
C LEU A 130 3.35 3.51 -5.74
N SER A 131 4.20 4.07 -6.59
CA SER A 131 4.16 3.90 -8.04
C SER A 131 5.14 2.84 -8.50
N TYR A 132 4.69 1.98 -9.40
CA TYR A 132 5.45 0.95 -10.10
C TYR A 132 5.41 1.22 -11.61
N PRO A 133 6.28 0.60 -12.41
CA PRO A 133 6.25 0.76 -13.86
C PRO A 133 4.92 0.39 -14.52
N MET A 134 4.10 -0.45 -13.87
CA MET A 134 2.85 -0.94 -14.43
C MET A 134 1.60 -0.36 -13.75
N GLY A 135 1.71 0.46 -12.70
CA GLY A 135 0.55 0.97 -11.96
C GLY A 135 0.95 1.59 -10.64
N SER A 136 0.01 1.82 -9.73
CA SER A 136 0.29 2.29 -8.37
C SER A 136 -0.56 1.58 -7.32
N GLU A 137 -0.14 1.67 -6.07
CA GLU A 137 -0.86 1.37 -4.83
C GLU A 137 -1.03 2.67 -4.04
N ARG A 138 -2.22 2.88 -3.46
CA ARG A 138 -2.64 4.16 -2.86
C ARG A 138 -3.28 3.86 -1.53
N THR A 139 -2.79 4.50 -0.49
CA THR A 139 -3.36 4.36 0.86
C THR A 139 -3.75 5.73 1.38
N TYR A 140 -5.02 5.85 1.75
CA TYR A 140 -5.60 7.06 2.29
C TYR A 140 -5.58 7.00 3.81
N TYR A 141 -5.26 8.12 4.44
CA TYR A 141 -5.22 8.26 5.90
C TYR A 141 -6.00 9.49 6.32
N ILE A 142 -6.71 9.39 7.44
CA ILE A 142 -7.44 10.49 8.07
C ILE A 142 -6.95 10.72 9.50
N TYR A 143 -6.96 11.97 9.94
CA TYR A 143 -6.83 12.30 11.36
C TYR A 143 -8.21 12.33 12.02
N ALA A 144 -8.56 11.21 12.67
CA ALA A 144 -9.85 11.04 13.34
C ALA A 144 -9.66 10.39 14.72
N ASN A 145 -10.60 10.63 15.63
CA ASN A 145 -10.56 10.06 16.99
C ASN A 145 -9.26 10.34 17.78
N GLY A 146 -8.52 11.39 17.41
CA GLY A 146 -7.27 11.77 18.07
C GLY A 146 -6.00 11.06 17.58
N GLY A 147 -6.09 10.22 16.53
CA GLY A 147 -4.95 9.54 15.91
C GLY A 147 -5.08 9.45 14.40
N ILE A 148 -4.13 8.79 13.73
CA ILE A 148 -4.25 8.48 12.31
C ILE A 148 -4.98 7.17 12.13
N LEU A 149 -5.93 7.14 11.20
CA LEU A 149 -6.62 5.94 10.78
C LEU A 149 -6.41 5.74 9.28
N LYS A 150 -6.19 4.50 8.87
CA LYS A 150 -6.26 4.12 7.46
C LYS A 150 -7.72 4.22 7.00
N ALA A 151 -7.94 4.95 5.92
CA ALA A 151 -9.25 5.38 5.45
C ALA A 151 -9.72 4.66 4.18
N GLY A 152 -8.81 3.99 3.47
CA GLY A 152 -9.11 3.20 2.29
C GLY A 152 -7.88 2.94 1.44
N GLU A 153 -8.03 2.07 0.46
CA GLU A 153 -6.97 1.70 -0.49
C GLU A 153 -7.46 1.62 -1.92
N GLY A 154 -6.64 2.15 -2.82
CA GLY A 154 -6.74 1.94 -4.27
C GLY A 154 -5.53 1.16 -4.77
N PHE A 155 -5.68 0.43 -5.88
CA PHE A 155 -4.58 -0.24 -6.60
C PHE A 155 -4.92 -0.41 -8.09
N GLY A 156 -3.95 -0.29 -8.99
CA GLY A 156 -4.22 -0.50 -10.42
C GLY A 156 -3.36 0.34 -11.34
N PHE A 157 -3.74 0.42 -12.60
CA PHE A 157 -2.95 1.08 -13.65
C PHE A 157 -2.96 2.62 -13.57
N GLU A 158 -3.92 3.20 -12.85
CA GLU A 158 -4.15 4.64 -12.75
C GLU A 158 -3.59 5.21 -11.44
N SER A 159 -3.18 6.48 -11.44
CA SER A 159 -2.80 7.19 -10.21
C SER A 159 -4.03 7.53 -9.35
N ALA A 160 -3.83 8.06 -8.15
CA ALA A 160 -4.96 8.51 -7.32
C ALA A 160 -5.79 9.58 -8.04
N ALA A 161 -5.13 10.49 -8.75
CA ALA A 161 -5.79 11.60 -9.45
C ALA A 161 -6.68 11.15 -10.62
N ASP A 162 -6.45 9.96 -11.16
CA ASP A 162 -7.15 9.44 -12.34
C ASP A 162 -8.07 8.24 -12.03
N GLY A 163 -7.78 7.50 -10.95
CA GLY A 163 -8.47 6.27 -10.57
C GLY A 163 -9.38 6.38 -9.35
N ASP A 164 -9.19 7.38 -8.49
CA ASP A 164 -9.93 7.49 -7.24
C ASP A 164 -10.78 8.76 -7.20
N TYR A 165 -12.00 8.62 -6.68
CA TYR A 165 -13.04 9.63 -6.73
C TYR A 165 -13.66 9.85 -5.36
N ARG A 166 -14.33 11.00 -5.23
CA ARG A 166 -15.15 11.31 -4.07
C ARG A 166 -16.54 11.66 -4.54
N ASP A 167 -17.54 11.03 -3.94
CA ASP A 167 -18.92 11.36 -4.21
C ASP A 167 -19.83 10.97 -3.03
N ASP A 168 -20.90 11.72 -2.83
CA ASP A 168 -21.96 11.39 -1.87
C ASP A 168 -22.96 10.45 -2.55
N LEU A 169 -22.69 9.15 -2.45
CA LEU A 169 -23.46 8.10 -3.12
C LEU A 169 -24.75 7.77 -2.38
N ASP A 170 -24.81 7.96 -1.07
CA ASP A 170 -25.98 7.64 -0.24
C ASP A 170 -26.87 8.85 0.11
N GLY A 171 -26.41 10.06 -0.21
CA GLY A 171 -27.14 11.31 -0.06
C GLY A 171 -27.16 11.83 1.38
N ASP A 172 -26.28 11.35 2.25
CA ASP A 172 -26.17 11.81 3.64
C ASP A 172 -25.40 13.13 3.79
N GLY A 173 -24.80 13.62 2.69
CA GLY A 173 -24.05 14.87 2.62
C GLY A 173 -22.56 14.73 2.97
N ILE A 174 -22.07 13.50 3.20
CA ILE A 174 -20.67 13.18 3.40
C ILE A 174 -20.20 12.32 2.22
N GLU A 175 -19.22 12.81 1.47
CA GLU A 175 -18.67 12.06 0.34
C GLU A 175 -17.97 10.77 0.80
N GLU A 176 -18.24 9.67 0.10
CA GLU A 176 -17.44 8.46 0.17
C GLU A 176 -16.16 8.55 -0.67
N LEU A 177 -15.15 7.75 -0.31
CA LEU A 177 -14.00 7.49 -1.16
C LEU A 177 -14.32 6.31 -2.07
N ILE A 178 -14.14 6.48 -3.37
CA ILE A 178 -14.46 5.49 -4.39
C ILE A 178 -13.18 5.18 -5.16
N CYS A 179 -12.64 3.99 -4.99
CA CYS A 179 -11.40 3.57 -5.64
C CYS A 179 -11.70 2.66 -6.82
N ASN A 180 -11.38 3.09 -8.05
CA ASN A 180 -11.35 2.19 -9.20
C ASN A 180 -10.06 1.37 -9.14
N CYS A 181 -10.21 0.12 -8.74
CA CYS A 181 -9.10 -0.79 -8.62
C CYS A 181 -8.97 -1.68 -9.86
N THR A 182 -7.75 -2.02 -10.25
CA THR A 182 -7.47 -3.00 -11.29
C THR A 182 -6.49 -4.04 -10.76
N TYR A 183 -6.89 -5.30 -10.77
CA TYR A 183 -5.99 -6.40 -10.44
C TYR A 183 -4.94 -6.55 -11.53
N MET A 184 -3.70 -6.22 -11.19
CA MET A 184 -2.57 -6.16 -12.13
C MET A 184 -2.27 -7.50 -12.82
N ALA A 185 -2.71 -8.62 -12.24
CA ALA A 185 -2.44 -9.97 -12.75
C ALA A 185 -3.37 -10.40 -13.90
N ASP A 186 -4.64 -10.01 -13.85
CA ASP A 186 -5.67 -10.43 -14.81
C ASP A 186 -6.41 -9.25 -15.47
N GLY A 187 -6.13 -8.02 -15.03
CA GLY A 187 -6.74 -6.79 -15.54
C GLY A 187 -8.17 -6.58 -15.08
N VAL A 188 -8.67 -7.38 -14.13
CA VAL A 188 -10.05 -7.27 -13.66
C VAL A 188 -10.24 -5.99 -12.86
N GLU A 189 -11.23 -5.17 -13.23
CA GLU A 189 -11.56 -3.95 -12.50
C GLU A 189 -12.61 -4.22 -11.40
N ARG A 190 -12.41 -3.57 -10.26
CA ARG A 190 -13.33 -3.55 -9.12
C ARG A 190 -13.49 -2.13 -8.61
N VAL A 191 -14.62 -1.85 -7.99
CA VAL A 191 -14.80 -0.63 -7.22
C VAL A 191 -14.88 -0.97 -5.76
N TYR A 192 -14.06 -0.31 -4.96
CA TYR A 192 -14.16 -0.30 -3.51
C TYR A 192 -14.67 1.06 -3.05
N VAL A 193 -15.67 1.04 -2.17
CA VAL A 193 -16.24 2.28 -1.61
C VAL A 193 -15.95 2.30 -0.12
N PHE A 194 -15.26 3.33 0.35
CA PHE A 194 -14.95 3.52 1.75
C PHE A 194 -15.77 4.67 2.32
N ARG A 195 -16.22 4.50 3.57
CA ARG A 195 -16.95 5.52 4.31
C ARG A 195 -16.57 5.54 5.78
N PHE A 196 -16.86 6.63 6.48
CA PHE A 196 -16.72 6.70 7.93
C PHE A 196 -18.09 6.71 8.61
N ARG A 197 -18.36 5.70 9.44
CA ARG A 197 -19.64 5.57 10.15
C ARG A 197 -19.41 5.06 11.56
N ASP A 198 -20.09 5.67 12.52
CA ASP A 198 -20.03 5.31 13.94
C ASP A 198 -18.60 5.19 14.52
N GLY A 199 -17.70 6.09 14.08
CA GLY A 199 -16.34 6.19 14.60
C GLY A 199 -15.33 5.24 13.97
N ARG A 200 -15.70 4.52 12.90
CA ARG A 200 -14.82 3.59 12.17
C ARG A 200 -14.96 3.75 10.66
N VAL A 201 -13.96 3.27 9.94
CA VAL A 201 -14.00 3.15 8.48
C VAL A 201 -14.69 1.84 8.11
N GLU A 202 -15.58 1.90 7.13
CA GLU A 202 -16.23 0.74 6.53
C GLU A 202 -15.86 0.65 5.05
N GLU A 203 -15.65 -0.57 4.56
CA GLU A 203 -15.43 -0.89 3.15
C GLU A 203 -16.69 -1.55 2.59
N GLY A 204 -17.13 -1.04 1.45
CA GLY A 204 -18.24 -1.54 0.66
C GLY A 204 -17.74 -2.25 -0.58
N GLU A 205 -18.17 -3.49 -0.73
CA GLU A 205 -18.01 -4.26 -1.96
C GLU A 205 -19.36 -4.43 -2.67
N LEU A 206 -19.33 -4.41 -4.00
CA LEU A 206 -20.46 -4.81 -4.83
C LEU A 206 -20.45 -6.34 -5.02
N ASP A 207 -20.81 -7.06 -3.96
CA ASP A 207 -20.75 -8.53 -3.86
C ASP A 207 -22.08 -9.22 -4.20
N LYS A 208 -23.21 -8.50 -4.21
CA LYS A 208 -24.54 -9.00 -4.57
C LYS A 208 -24.84 -8.94 -6.06
N TYR A 209 -23.89 -9.37 -6.90
CA TYR A 209 -24.10 -9.39 -8.35
C TYR A 209 -25.10 -10.46 -8.80
N GLU A 210 -25.42 -11.45 -7.95
CA GLU A 210 -26.46 -12.47 -8.25
C GLU A 210 -27.86 -11.86 -8.41
N ASP A 211 -28.11 -10.69 -7.81
CA ASP A 211 -29.35 -9.91 -8.02
C ASP A 211 -29.36 -9.15 -9.36
N ILE A 212 -28.22 -9.13 -10.06
CA ILE A 212 -27.99 -8.41 -11.31
C ILE A 212 -27.89 -9.37 -12.49
N VAL A 213 -27.09 -10.43 -12.35
CA VAL A 213 -26.79 -11.41 -13.39
C VAL A 213 -26.72 -12.81 -12.78
N SER A 214 -27.35 -13.78 -13.44
CA SER A 214 -27.28 -15.18 -13.00
C SER A 214 -25.97 -15.84 -13.45
N GLU A 215 -25.48 -16.81 -12.67
CA GLU A 215 -24.25 -17.56 -13.02
C GLU A 215 -24.36 -18.26 -14.40
N GLU A 216 -25.57 -18.64 -14.80
CA GLU A 216 -25.85 -19.26 -16.11
C GLU A 216 -25.66 -18.30 -17.30
N GLU A 217 -25.74 -16.99 -17.07
CA GLU A 217 -25.55 -15.96 -18.09
C GLU A 217 -24.09 -15.56 -18.29
N LEU A 218 -23.21 -15.96 -17.38
CA LEU A 218 -21.80 -15.58 -17.42
C LEU A 218 -20.99 -16.58 -18.26
N ASP A 219 -20.08 -16.12 -19.13
CA ASP A 219 -19.16 -16.98 -19.93
C ASP A 219 -17.64 -16.77 -19.62
N GLY A 220 -16.98 -17.74 -18.98
CA GLY A 220 -15.54 -17.71 -18.61
C GLY A 220 -15.15 -17.44 -17.13
N ALA A 221 -13.93 -16.97 -16.89
CA ALA A 221 -13.46 -16.48 -15.58
C ALA A 221 -13.06 -15.01 -15.75
N GLY A 222 -13.35 -14.13 -14.78
CA GLY A 222 -13.21 -12.68 -14.97
C GLY A 222 -14.40 -12.03 -15.68
N GLN A 223 -15.59 -12.64 -15.58
CA GLN A 223 -16.78 -12.27 -16.33
C GLN A 223 -17.46 -10.97 -15.88
N ILE A 224 -16.91 -10.27 -14.88
CA ILE A 224 -17.48 -9.05 -14.34
C ILE A 224 -16.37 -8.02 -14.20
N SER A 225 -16.62 -6.81 -14.70
CA SER A 225 -15.82 -5.61 -14.46
C SER A 225 -16.71 -4.55 -13.82
N GLN A 226 -16.14 -3.78 -12.89
CA GLN A 226 -16.82 -2.69 -12.20
C GLN A 226 -15.94 -1.45 -12.27
N ARG A 227 -16.51 -0.32 -12.66
CA ARG A 227 -15.80 0.96 -12.70
C ARG A 227 -16.74 2.10 -12.35
N TYR A 228 -16.33 2.99 -11.45
CA TYR A 228 -17.03 4.24 -11.20
C TYR A 228 -16.76 5.22 -12.34
N ASP A 229 -17.84 5.77 -12.89
CA ASP A 229 -17.80 6.84 -13.89
C ASP A 229 -18.28 8.14 -13.23
N PRO A 230 -17.40 9.15 -13.09
CA PRO A 230 -17.72 10.41 -12.42
C PRO A 230 -18.69 11.31 -13.22
N ASP A 231 -18.74 11.17 -14.55
CA ASP A 231 -19.66 11.93 -15.39
C ASP A 231 -21.10 11.39 -15.25
N LEU A 232 -21.22 10.06 -15.16
CA LEU A 232 -22.49 9.39 -14.91
C LEU A 232 -22.90 9.40 -13.44
N ARG A 233 -21.93 9.61 -12.53
CA ARG A 233 -22.04 9.41 -11.08
C ARG A 233 -22.65 8.05 -10.77
N ALA A 234 -22.06 7.02 -11.37
CA ALA A 234 -22.59 5.65 -11.33
C ALA A 234 -21.46 4.62 -11.39
N ILE A 235 -21.71 3.46 -10.82
CA ILE A 235 -20.88 2.27 -11.05
C ILE A 235 -21.33 1.64 -12.36
N VAL A 236 -20.45 1.63 -13.35
CA VAL A 236 -20.60 0.91 -14.61
C VAL A 236 -20.22 -0.54 -14.36
N PHE A 237 -21.24 -1.39 -14.27
CA PHE A 237 -21.09 -2.84 -14.13
C PHE A 237 -21.17 -3.47 -15.51
N THR A 238 -20.09 -4.15 -15.91
CA THR A 238 -20.04 -4.88 -17.18
C THR A 238 -19.93 -6.36 -16.90
N TYR A 239 -20.75 -7.17 -17.57
CA TYR A 239 -20.60 -8.62 -17.54
C TYR A 239 -20.52 -9.22 -18.94
N TYR A 240 -19.73 -10.29 -19.05
CA TYR A 240 -19.46 -10.98 -20.31
C TYR A 240 -20.39 -12.19 -20.45
N ALA A 241 -21.25 -12.16 -21.48
CA ALA A 241 -22.24 -13.19 -21.78
C ALA A 241 -22.05 -13.77 -23.19
N GLU A 242 -22.57 -14.98 -23.44
CA GLU A 242 -22.42 -15.67 -24.75
C GLU A 242 -22.95 -14.84 -25.95
N ASP A 243 -23.96 -14.00 -25.73
CA ASP A 243 -24.56 -13.15 -26.76
C ASP A 243 -23.93 -11.74 -26.84
N GLY A 244 -22.83 -11.54 -26.12
CA GLY A 244 -22.04 -10.32 -26.07
C GLY A 244 -22.16 -9.58 -24.73
N ASP A 245 -21.17 -8.73 -24.47
CA ASP A 245 -21.01 -7.96 -23.24
C ASP A 245 -22.23 -7.10 -22.95
N LYS A 246 -22.62 -7.06 -21.69
CA LYS A 246 -23.73 -6.25 -21.18
C LYS A 246 -23.19 -5.25 -20.17
N THR A 247 -23.72 -4.03 -20.22
CA THR A 247 -23.33 -2.95 -19.31
C THR A 247 -24.56 -2.39 -18.63
N LEU A 248 -24.44 -2.14 -17.34
CA LEU A 248 -25.47 -1.59 -16.47
C LEU A 248 -24.90 -0.39 -15.71
N GLU A 249 -25.67 0.70 -15.64
CA GLU A 249 -25.38 1.83 -14.78
C GLU A 249 -26.05 1.60 -13.42
N LEU A 250 -25.25 1.37 -12.38
CA LEU A 250 -25.72 1.21 -11.02
C LEU A 250 -25.54 2.53 -10.28
N LYS A 251 -26.67 3.17 -10.00
CA LYS A 251 -26.75 4.42 -9.22
C LYS A 251 -27.25 4.16 -7.79
N ASP A 252 -27.62 2.92 -7.50
CA ASP A 252 -28.16 2.51 -6.22
C ASP A 252 -27.06 1.98 -5.30
N TYR A 253 -26.75 2.78 -4.28
CA TYR A 253 -25.81 2.46 -3.21
C TYR A 253 -26.25 1.27 -2.33
N GLU A 254 -27.53 0.89 -2.35
CA GLU A 254 -28.08 -0.24 -1.57
C GLU A 254 -27.49 -1.61 -1.92
N ARG A 255 -26.82 -1.72 -3.08
CA ARG A 255 -26.19 -2.96 -3.54
C ARG A 255 -24.85 -3.24 -2.88
N PHE A 256 -24.23 -2.24 -2.27
CA PHE A 256 -22.98 -2.42 -1.54
C PHE A 256 -23.24 -3.10 -0.20
N THR A 257 -22.44 -4.11 0.09
CA THR A 257 -22.37 -4.69 1.43
C THR A 257 -21.19 -4.06 2.15
N PHE A 258 -21.49 -3.28 3.19
CA PHE A 258 -20.47 -2.62 4.00
C PHE A 258 -20.07 -3.49 5.19
N SER A 259 -18.77 -3.59 5.40
CA SER A 259 -18.17 -4.24 6.57
C SER A 259 -17.11 -3.33 7.19
N ALA A 260 -16.66 -3.64 8.40
CA ALA A 260 -15.58 -2.88 9.01
C ALA A 260 -14.32 -3.02 8.17
N TYR A 261 -13.67 -1.90 7.83
CA TYR A 261 -12.37 -1.93 7.17
C TYR A 261 -11.32 -2.27 8.22
N GLU A 262 -10.91 -3.54 8.27
CA GLU A 262 -9.89 -4.04 9.18
C GLU A 262 -8.54 -4.13 8.44
N VAL A 263 -7.49 -3.63 9.09
CA VAL A 263 -6.11 -3.57 8.60
C VAL A 263 -5.25 -4.59 9.34
#